data_AF-A0A8I1QRS5-F1
#
_entry.id   AF-A0A8I1QRS5-F1
#
_cell.length_a   1.000
_cell.length_b   1.000
_cell.length_c   1.000
_cell.angle_alpha   90.00
_cell.angle_beta   90.00
_cell.angle_gamma   90.00
#
_symmetry.space_group_name_H-M   'P 1'
#
loop_
_entity.id
_entity.type
_entity.pdbx_description
1 polymer ?
#
loop_
_entity_poly.entity_id
_entity_poly.type
_entity_poly.pdbx_seq_one_letter_code
_entity_poly.pdbx_strand_id
1 'polypeptide(L)'
;MPTPRQIERFTLAFHREALQRVARSPELIDRALAVLDRWEASGLSNGSTPYREEWRQLLLARDVSRLTQAVCADGDHAATLRGMSPLGFVLPDEERQRLRREAMAQ
;
A
#
# COMPACT_ATOMS: atom_id res chain seq x y z
N MET A 1 7.73 5.92 20.37
CA MET A 1 7.56 5.28 19.04
C MET A 1 6.17 4.66 18.98
N PRO A 2 5.51 4.61 17.81
CA PRO A 2 4.24 3.90 17.68
C PRO A 2 4.42 2.40 17.92
N THR A 3 3.43 1.75 18.52
CA THR A 3 3.40 0.29 18.71
C THR A 3 3.14 -0.43 17.39
N PRO A 4 3.50 -1.73 17.26
CA PRO A 4 3.17 -2.51 16.06
C PRO A 4 1.68 -2.45 15.69
N ARG A 5 0.80 -2.53 16.70
CA ARG A 5 -0.65 -2.42 16.53
C ARG A 5 -1.08 -1.03 16.02
N GLN A 6 -0.46 0.05 16.50
CA GLN A 6 -0.69 1.40 15.99
C GLN A 6 -0.27 1.56 14.53
N ILE A 7 0.88 0.97 14.15
CA ILE A 7 1.38 0.97 12.77
C ILE A 7 0.43 0.20 11.86
N GLU A 8 -0.02 -0.97 12.28
CA GLU A 8 -0.95 -1.80 11.52
C GLU A 8 -2.29 -1.10 11.27
N ARG A 9 -2.88 -0.49 12.31
CA ARG A 9 -4.11 0.30 12.16
C ARG A 9 -3.94 1.43 11.16
N PHE A 10 -2.83 2.16 11.26
CA PHE A 10 -2.52 3.25 10.35
C PHE A 10 -2.37 2.75 8.90
N THR A 11 -1.57 1.71 8.67
CA THR A 11 -1.33 1.21 7.32
C THR A 11 -2.60 0.63 6.71
N LEU A 12 -3.43 -0.07 7.49
CA LEU A 12 -4.73 -0.56 7.02
C LEU A 12 -5.67 0.58 6.63
N ALA A 13 -5.79 1.61 7.48
CA ALA A 13 -6.62 2.78 7.19
C ALA A 13 -6.14 3.55 5.95
N PHE A 14 -4.82 3.74 5.82
CA PHE A 14 -4.21 4.35 4.64
C PHE A 14 -4.59 3.60 3.36
N HIS A 15 -4.45 2.27 3.35
CA HIS A 15 -4.69 1.48 2.14
C HIS A 15 -6.17 1.45 1.75
N ARG A 16 -7.09 1.41 2.72
CA ARG A 16 -8.53 1.48 2.43
C ARG A 16 -8.88 2.77 1.68
N GLU A 17 -8.39 3.92 2.14
CA GLU A 17 -8.62 5.21 1.46
C GLU A 17 -7.88 5.28 0.12
N ALA A 18 -6.63 4.83 0.07
CA ALA A 18 -5.85 4.85 -1.17
C ALA A 18 -6.52 4.03 -2.29
N LEU A 19 -7.04 2.85 -1.95
CA LEU A 19 -7.69 1.96 -2.90
C LEU A 19 -9.06 2.48 -3.36
N GLN A 20 -9.79 3.21 -2.52
CA GLN A 20 -10.99 3.93 -2.96
C GLN A 20 -10.67 4.98 -4.03
N ARG A 21 -9.50 5.62 -3.96
CA ARG A 21 -9.05 6.55 -5.01
C ARG A 21 -8.61 5.84 -6.27
N VAL A 22 -7.85 4.75 -6.13
CA VAL A 22 -7.47 3.91 -7.27
C VAL A 22 -8.71 3.41 -8.02
N ALA A 23 -9.79 3.07 -7.31
CA ALA A 23 -11.06 2.67 -7.94
C ALA A 23 -11.70 3.79 -8.79
N ARG A 24 -11.50 5.06 -8.43
CA ARG A 24 -12.04 6.23 -9.15
C ARG A 24 -11.09 6.77 -10.22
N SER A 25 -9.80 6.50 -10.08
CA SER A 25 -8.70 6.99 -10.90
C SER A 25 -7.76 5.84 -11.26
N PRO A 26 -8.09 5.03 -12.29
CA PRO A 26 -7.29 3.88 -12.71
C PRO A 26 -5.85 4.26 -13.13
N GLU A 27 -5.59 5.51 -13.51
CA GLU A 27 -4.26 6.04 -13.84
C GLU A 27 -3.28 5.96 -12.65
N LEU A 28 -3.78 5.87 -11.42
CA LEU A 28 -2.96 5.68 -10.23
C LEU A 28 -2.29 4.31 -10.20
N ILE A 29 -2.87 3.31 -10.88
CA ILE A 29 -2.24 1.98 -11.05
C ILE A 29 -0.95 2.12 -11.85
N ASP A 30 -0.98 2.86 -12.96
CA ASP A 30 0.19 3.05 -13.82
C ASP A 30 1.31 3.79 -13.07
N ARG A 31 0.94 4.79 -12.26
CA ARG A 31 1.90 5.49 -11.40
C ARG A 31 2.48 4.59 -10.32
N ALA A 32 1.71 3.67 -9.75
CA ALA A 32 2.19 2.68 -8.79
C ALA A 32 3.14 1.66 -9.42
N LEU A 33 2.86 1.20 -10.65
CA LEU A 33 3.78 0.36 -11.42
C LEU A 33 5.11 1.08 -11.66
N ALA A 34 5.07 2.37 -12.04
CA ALA A 34 6.28 3.16 -12.20
C ALA A 34 7.09 3.34 -10.91
N VAL A 35 6.44 3.30 -9.73
CA VAL A 35 7.15 3.27 -8.43
C VAL A 35 7.94 1.96 -8.29
N LEU A 36 7.32 0.82 -8.62
CA LEU A 36 7.97 -0.49 -8.58
C LEU A 36 9.15 -0.57 -9.56
N ASP A 37 8.98 -0.06 -10.79
CA ASP A 37 10.05 -0.01 -11.80
C ASP A 37 11.27 0.79 -11.30
N ARG A 38 11.02 1.92 -10.62
CA ARG A 38 12.11 2.72 -10.02
C ARG A 38 12.83 1.98 -8.89
N TRP A 39 12.10 1.24 -8.06
CA TRP A 39 12.71 0.44 -6.99
C TRP A 39 13.58 -0.67 -7.57
N GLU A 40 13.11 -1.34 -8.62
CA GLU A 40 13.85 -2.38 -9.33
C GLU A 40 15.13 -1.82 -9.96
N ALA A 41 15.04 -0.69 -10.65
CA ALA A 41 16.20 -0.01 -11.25
C ALA A 41 17.23 0.47 -10.21
N SER A 42 16.81 0.75 -8.98
CA SER A 42 17.72 1.21 -7.91
C SER A 42 18.60 0.10 -7.30
N GLY A 43 18.41 -1.16 -7.67
CA GLY A 43 19.24 -2.29 -7.22
C GLY A 43 19.10 -2.64 -5.73
N LEU A 44 18.11 -2.07 -5.03
CA LEU A 44 17.88 -2.33 -3.60
C LEU A 44 17.25 -3.71 -3.35
N SER A 45 18.14 -4.69 -3.11
CA SER A 45 18.08 -5.96 -2.34
C SER A 45 16.92 -6.94 -2.53
N ASN A 46 17.27 -8.23 -2.57
CA ASN A 46 16.49 -9.38 -3.02
C ASN A 46 15.42 -9.90 -2.03
N GLY A 47 15.48 -9.52 -0.75
CA GLY A 47 14.61 -10.06 0.31
C GLY A 47 13.12 -9.68 0.16
N SER A 48 12.85 -8.59 -0.55
CA SER A 48 11.50 -8.04 -0.76
C SER A 48 10.92 -8.33 -2.13
N THR A 49 11.64 -9.07 -2.96
CA THR A 49 11.25 -9.43 -4.33
C THR A 49 9.88 -10.10 -4.41
N PRO A 50 9.51 -11.11 -3.59
CA PRO A 50 8.21 -11.76 -3.73
C PRO A 50 7.04 -10.79 -3.50
N TYR A 51 7.11 -9.89 -2.51
CA TYR A 51 6.07 -8.90 -2.26
C TYR A 51 5.99 -7.83 -3.35
N ARG A 52 7.12 -7.46 -3.97
CA ARG A 52 7.15 -6.54 -5.12
C ARG A 52 6.51 -7.16 -6.36
N GLU A 53 6.81 -8.43 -6.63
CA GLU A 53 6.20 -9.19 -7.72
C GLU A 53 4.69 -9.37 -7.49
N GLU A 54 4.28 -9.69 -6.27
CA GLU A 54 2.87 -9.79 -5.90
C GLU A 54 2.14 -8.45 -6.11
N TRP A 55 2.71 -7.34 -5.64
CA TRP A 55 2.16 -6.01 -5.93
C TRP A 55 2.05 -5.74 -7.43
N ARG A 56 3.08 -6.08 -8.21
CA ARG A 56 3.07 -5.92 -9.67
C ARG A 56 1.94 -6.75 -10.29
N GLN A 57 1.76 -8.01 -9.89
CA GLN A 57 0.70 -8.89 -10.38
C GLN A 57 -0.70 -8.35 -10.04
N LEU A 58 -0.92 -7.93 -8.79
CA LEU A 58 -2.20 -7.37 -8.36
C LEU A 58 -2.55 -6.07 -9.11
N LEU A 59 -1.56 -5.20 -9.34
CA LEU A 59 -1.75 -3.95 -10.10
C LEU A 59 -2.01 -4.22 -11.59
N LEU A 60 -1.25 -5.14 -12.21
CA LEU A 60 -1.40 -5.51 -13.62
C LEU A 60 -2.76 -6.17 -13.93
N ALA A 61 -3.35 -6.87 -12.95
CA ALA A 61 -4.69 -7.44 -13.10
C ALA A 61 -5.78 -6.37 -13.31
N ARG A 62 -5.51 -5.11 -12.93
CA ARG A 62 -6.47 -3.97 -12.95
C ARG A 62 -7.82 -4.27 -12.30
N ASP A 63 -7.85 -5.23 -11.39
CA ASP A 63 -9.01 -5.57 -10.58
C ASP A 63 -8.83 -4.95 -9.19
N VAL A 64 -9.44 -3.78 -8.99
CA VAL A 64 -9.33 -3.03 -7.74
C VAL A 64 -10.01 -3.77 -6.58
N SER A 65 -11.02 -4.60 -6.85
CA SER A 65 -11.67 -5.41 -5.82
C SER A 65 -10.71 -6.47 -5.30
N ARG A 66 -10.09 -7.23 -6.20
CA ARG A 66 -9.07 -8.23 -5.84
C ARG A 66 -7.87 -7.60 -5.15
N LEU A 67 -7.39 -6.46 -5.65
CA LEU A 67 -6.31 -5.70 -5.03
C LEU A 67 -6.68 -5.30 -3.60
N THR A 68 -7.91 -4.82 -3.39
CA THR A 68 -8.41 -4.44 -2.06
C THR A 68 -8.50 -5.62 -1.11
N GLN A 69 -9.00 -6.77 -1.58
CA GLN A 69 -9.08 -7.98 -0.77
C GLN A 69 -7.68 -8.43 -0.31
N ALA A 70 -6.69 -8.45 -1.20
CA ALA A 70 -5.34 -8.88 -0.85
C ALA A 70 -4.67 -7.90 0.15
N VAL A 71 -4.75 -6.59 -0.11
CA VAL A 71 -4.04 -5.57 0.67
C VAL A 71 -4.71 -5.27 2.00
N CYS A 72 -6.04 -5.37 2.09
CA CYS A 72 -6.81 -5.08 3.30
C CYS A 72 -7.23 -6.33 4.08
N ALA A 73 -6.75 -7.52 3.70
CA ALA A 73 -6.90 -8.72 4.51
C ALA A 73 -6.21 -8.58 5.87
N ASP A 74 -6.68 -9.36 6.83
CA ASP A 74 -6.03 -9.55 8.12
C ASP A 74 -4.86 -10.54 8.00
N GLY A 75 -3.90 -10.45 8.93
CA GLY A 75 -2.78 -11.38 9.03
C GLY A 75 -1.44 -10.85 8.52
N ASP A 76 -0.38 -11.59 8.85
CA ASP A 76 1.01 -11.16 8.68
C ASP A 76 1.40 -10.92 7.22
N HIS A 77 0.86 -11.72 6.29
CA HIS A 77 1.10 -11.56 4.86
C HIS A 77 0.61 -10.20 4.36
N ALA A 78 -0.65 -9.87 4.63
CA ALA A 78 -1.24 -8.60 4.22
C ALA A 78 -0.61 -7.40 4.95
N ALA A 79 -0.22 -7.57 6.22
CA ALA A 79 0.53 -6.55 6.95
C ALA A 79 1.91 -6.28 6.30
N THR A 80 2.62 -7.33 5.89
CA THR A 80 3.90 -7.23 5.19
C THR A 80 3.73 -6.60 3.81
N LEU A 81 2.69 -7.00 3.07
CA LEU A 81 2.34 -6.43 1.77
C LEU A 81 2.06 -4.92 1.88
N ARG A 82 1.29 -4.48 2.89
CA ARG A 82 1.06 -3.06 3.20
C ARG A 82 2.34 -2.32 3.57
N GLY A 83 3.27 -2.97 4.26
CA GLY A 83 4.59 -2.41 4.60
C GLY A 83 5.45 -2.10 3.37
N MET A 84 5.22 -2.82 2.27
CA MET A 84 5.98 -2.72 1.02
C MET A 84 5.17 -2.07 -0.12
N SER A 85 4.31 -1.11 0.23
CA SER A 85 3.32 -0.55 -0.70
C SER A 85 3.86 0.51 -1.66
N PRO A 86 3.60 0.39 -2.98
CA PRO A 86 3.91 1.43 -3.95
C PRO A 86 2.90 2.60 -3.92
N LEU A 87 1.86 2.54 -3.09
CA LEU A 87 0.78 3.53 -3.04
C LEU A 87 1.06 4.71 -2.10
N GLY A 88 2.27 4.83 -1.57
CA GLY A 88 2.66 5.88 -0.63
C GLY A 88 2.48 7.33 -1.15
N PHE A 89 2.20 7.53 -2.44
CA PHE A 89 1.93 8.84 -3.05
C PHE A 89 0.42 9.19 -3.18
N VAL A 90 -0.49 8.23 -2.95
CA VAL A 90 -1.91 8.37 -3.30
C VAL A 90 -2.66 9.33 -2.38
N LEU A 91 -2.32 9.35 -1.09
CA LEU A 91 -2.93 10.29 -0.14
C LEU A 91 -2.04 11.54 0.03
N PRO A 92 -2.64 12.75 0.00
CA PRO A 92 -1.96 13.98 0.36
C PRO A 92 -1.53 13.94 1.84
N ASP A 93 -0.55 14.77 2.19
CA ASP A 93 0.07 14.72 3.52
C ASP A 93 -0.95 14.97 4.65
N GLU A 94 -1.81 15.98 4.51
CA GLU A 94 -2.81 16.35 5.54
C GLU A 94 -3.70 15.17 5.95
N GLU A 95 -4.14 14.39 4.97
CA GLU A 95 -4.99 13.23 5.18
C GLU A 95 -4.23 12.05 5.76
N ARG A 96 -3.02 11.82 5.28
CA ARG A 96 -2.13 10.81 5.87
C ARG A 96 -1.89 11.12 7.35
N GLN A 97 -1.67 12.38 7.69
CA GLN A 97 -1.50 12.80 9.08
C GLN A 97 -2.78 12.67 9.89
N ARG A 98 -3.96 12.92 9.29
CA ARG A 98 -5.26 12.66 9.93
C ARG A 98 -5.41 11.18 10.29
N LEU A 99 -5.25 10.28 9.34
CA LEU A 99 -5.32 8.83 9.56
C LEU A 99 -4.28 8.35 10.59
N ARG A 100 -3.08 8.94 10.55
CA ARG A 100 -2.05 8.65 11.54
C ARG A 100 -2.50 9.04 12.94
N ARG A 101 -3.04 10.25 13.15
CA ARG A 101 -3.53 10.69 14.47
C ARG A 101 -4.65 9.78 14.99
N GLU A 102 -5.63 9.45 14.14
CA GLU A 102 -6.74 8.54 14.49
C GLU A 102 -6.24 7.15 14.90
N ALA A 103 -5.23 6.63 14.17
CA ALA A 103 -4.62 5.35 14.49
C ALA A 103 -3.73 5.38 15.73
N MET A 104 -3.31 6.54 16.23
CA MET A 104 -2.52 6.67 17.47
C MET A 104 -3.39 6.89 18.72
N ALA A 105 -4.58 7.46 18.56
CA ALA A 105 -5.47 7.84 19.67
C ALA A 105 -6.27 6.68 20.29
N GLN A 106 -6.29 5.53 19.63
CA GLN A 106 -6.93 4.29 20.09
C GLN A 106 -5.92 3.33 20.74
#